data_AF-A0A9E5NCA0-F1
#
_entry.id   AF-A0A9E5NCA0-F1
#
_cell.length_a   1.000
_cell.length_b   1.000
_cell.length_c   1.000
_cell.angle_alpha   90.00
_cell.angle_beta   90.00
_cell.angle_gamma   90.00
#
_symmetry.space_group_name_H-M   'P 1'
#
loop_
_entity.id
_entity.type
_entity.pdbx_description
1 polymer ?
#
loop_
_entity_poly.entity_id
_entity_poly.type
_entity_poly.pdbx_seq_one_letter_code
_entity_poly.pdbx_strand_id
1 'polypeptide(L)' 'RVSVLPDRDWQAKWKRGLRPLRISGDLVIQPSWCRVKQSAIPGMTVLKIDPKTAFGTGHHSTT' A
#
# COMPACT_ATOMS: atom_id res chain seq x y z
N ARG A 1 32.64 6.93 -17.34
CA ARG A 1 32.89 5.69 -16.56
C ARG A 1 31.54 5.00 -16.40
N VAL A 2 31.42 3.73 -16.81
CA VAL A 2 30.18 2.95 -16.71
C VAL A 2 30.39 1.87 -15.66
N SER A 3 29.39 1.62 -14.82
CA SER A 3 29.42 0.61 -13.77
C SER A 3 28.15 -0.23 -13.82
N VAL A 4 28.29 -1.55 -13.72
CA VAL A 4 27.17 -2.49 -13.70
C VAL A 4 26.51 -2.46 -12.32
N LEU A 5 25.18 -2.28 -12.32
CA LEU A 5 24.39 -2.42 -11.11
C LEU A 5 23.98 -3.88 -10.92
N PRO A 6 24.06 -4.42 -9.69
CA PRO A 6 23.56 -5.76 -9.41
C PRO A 6 22.05 -5.81 -9.62
N ASP A 7 21.57 -6.93 -10.14
CA ASP A 7 20.15 -7.17 -10.32
C ASP A 7 19.44 -7.19 -8.96
N ARG A 8 18.25 -6.60 -8.91
CA ARG A 8 17.44 -6.50 -7.68
C ARG A 8 15.99 -6.77 -8.03
N ASP A 9 15.32 -7.48 -7.15
CA ASP A 9 13.86 -7.59 -7.21
C ASP A 9 13.22 -6.26 -6.78
N TRP A 10 13.03 -5.39 -7.76
CA TRP A 10 12.40 -4.08 -7.59
C TRP A 10 10.91 -4.20 -7.23
N GLN A 11 10.24 -5.27 -7.66
CA GLN A 11 8.82 -5.49 -7.34
C GLN A 11 8.66 -5.81 -5.85
N ALA A 12 9.48 -6.72 -5.32
CA ALA A 12 9.48 -7.03 -3.90
C ALA A 12 9.87 -5.80 -3.06
N LYS A 13 10.89 -5.04 -3.50
CA LYS A 13 11.30 -3.81 -2.80
C LYS A 13 10.18 -2.77 -2.77
N TRP A 14 9.47 -2.57 -3.88
CA TRP A 14 8.32 -1.68 -3.96
C TRP A 14 7.15 -2.15 -3.08
N LYS A 15 6.78 -3.44 -3.14
CA LYS A 15 5.71 -4.02 -2.31
C LYS A 15 5.96 -3.84 -0.81
N ARG A 16 7.21 -3.99 -0.35
CA ARG A 16 7.60 -3.73 1.06
C ARG A 16 7.47 -2.27 1.49
N GLY A 17 7.55 -1.34 0.53
CA GLY A 17 7.42 0.09 0.81
C GLY A 17 5.97 0.52 1.10
N LEU A 18 4.99 -0.29 0.66
CA LEU A 18 3.57 0.00 0.83
C LEU A 18 3.08 -0.40 2.22
N ARG A 19 2.19 0.41 2.78
CA ARG A 19 1.57 0.18 4.09
C ARG A 19 0.06 0.44 4.00
N PRO A 20 -0.75 -0.15 4.90
CA PRO A 20 -2.14 0.26 5.04
C PRO A 20 -2.24 1.76 5.32
N LEU A 21 -3.18 2.42 4.65
CA LEU A 21 -3.42 3.85 4.76
C LEU A 21 -4.78 4.08 5.40
N ARG A 22 -4.80 4.85 6.49
CA ARG A 22 -6.04 5.40 7.03
C ARG A 22 -6.46 6.58 6.19
N ILE A 23 -7.67 6.53 5.67
CA ILE A 23 -8.34 7.64 5.00
C ILE A 23 -9.56 8.06 5.83
N SER A 24 -10.09 9.25 5.57
CA SER A 24 -11.04 9.98 6.43
C SER A 24 -12.10 9.10 7.10
N GLY A 25 -12.40 9.40 8.36
CA GLY A 25 -13.39 8.65 9.15
C GLY A 25 -12.87 7.26 9.53
N ASP A 26 -13.70 6.26 9.28
CA ASP A 26 -13.47 4.88 9.71
C ASP A 26 -12.92 3.98 8.60
N LEU A 27 -12.26 4.53 7.57
CA LEU A 27 -11.84 3.78 6.39
C LEU A 27 -10.33 3.53 6.35
N VAL A 28 -9.95 2.30 6.02
CA VAL A 28 -8.54 1.90 5.79
C VAL A 28 -8.42 1.27 4.41
N ILE A 29 -7.51 1.78 3.57
CA ILE A 29 -7.09 1.09 2.34
C ILE A 29 -5.86 0.24 2.65
N GLN A 30 -5.87 -1.02 2.23
CA GLN A 30 -4.67 -1.86 2.26
C GLN A 30 -4.50 -2.70 1.00
N PRO A 31 -3.25 -2.94 0.56
CA PRO A 31 -2.95 -4.00 -0.39
C PRO A 31 -3.23 -5.39 0.21
N SER A 32 -3.50 -6.38 -0.64
CA SER A 32 -3.75 -7.78 -0.25
C SER A 32 -2.58 -8.43 0.51
N TRP A 33 -1.35 -7.99 0.23
CA TRP A 33 -0.13 -8.46 0.89
C TRP A 33 0.22 -7.74 2.20
N CYS A 34 -0.55 -6.71 2.59
CA CYS A 34 -0.36 -5.99 3.85
C CYS A 34 -1.62 -6.15 4.71
N ARG A 35 -1.57 -6.97 5.77
CA ARG A 35 -2.68 -7.09 6.72
C ARG A 35 -2.47 -6.22 7.94
N VAL A 36 -3.41 -5.33 8.22
CA VAL A 36 -3.53 -4.70 9.53
C VAL A 36 -4.29 -5.62 10.48
N LYS A 37 -3.87 -5.68 11.75
CA LYS A 37 -4.61 -6.42 12.78
C LYS A 37 -5.89 -5.66 13.11
N GLN A 38 -7.03 -6.35 13.21
CA GLN A 38 -8.30 -5.69 13.53
C GLN A 38 -8.26 -4.95 14.88
N SER A 39 -7.49 -5.48 15.84
CA SER A 39 -7.27 -4.83 17.14
C SER A 39 -6.56 -3.47 17.05
N ALA A 40 -5.83 -3.19 15.97
CA ALA A 40 -5.19 -1.89 15.74
C ALA A 40 -6.12 -0.87 15.05
N ILE A 41 -7.24 -1.33 14.50
CA ILE A 41 -8.22 -0.53 13.75
C ILE A 41 -9.68 -0.87 14.17
N PRO A 42 -10.01 -0.80 15.47
CA PRO A 42 -11.36 -1.09 15.94
C PRO A 42 -12.38 -0.13 15.30
N GLY A 43 -13.55 -0.66 14.92
CA GLY A 43 -14.61 0.13 14.29
C GLY A 43 -14.34 0.52 12.82
N MET A 44 -13.16 0.23 12.29
CA MET A 44 -12.82 0.64 10.92
C MET A 44 -13.23 -0.40 9.87
N THR A 45 -13.69 0.10 8.72
CA THR A 45 -13.92 -0.64 7.48
C THR A 45 -12.63 -0.74 6.68
N VAL A 46 -12.31 -1.93 6.20
CA VAL A 46 -11.10 -2.19 5.41
C VAL A 46 -11.45 -2.39 3.95
N LEU A 47 -10.93 -1.52 3.09
CA LEU A 47 -11.00 -1.63 1.64
C LEU A 47 -9.69 -2.23 1.10
N LYS A 48 -9.80 -3.35 0.38
CA LYS A 48 -8.64 -4.02 -0.21
C LYS A 48 -8.44 -3.55 -1.64
N ILE A 49 -7.39 -2.77 -1.86
CA ILE A 49 -7.02 -2.28 -3.19
C ILE A 49 -5.55 -2.59 -3.42
N ASP A 50 -5.30 -3.42 -4.43
CA ASP A 50 -3.94 -3.71 -4.89
C ASP A 50 -3.48 -2.60 -5.84
N PRO A 51 -2.42 -1.85 -5.50
CA PRO A 51 -1.89 -0.84 -6.41
C PRO A 51 -1.42 -1.47 -7.72
N LYS A 52 -1.91 -0.92 -8.82
CA LYS A 52 -1.58 -1.30 -10.21
C LYS A 52 -1.61 -0.02 -11.05
N THR A 53 -2.22 -0.05 -12.22
CA THR A 53 -2.33 1.11 -13.14
C THR A 53 -3.57 1.98 -12.90
N ALA A 54 -4.48 1.58 -11.99
CA ALA A 54 -5.68 2.34 -11.69
C ALA A 54 -5.43 3.40 -10.58
N PHE A 55 -6.08 4.55 -10.72
CA PHE A 55 -6.17 5.57 -9.68
C PHE A 55 -7.06 5.08 -8.51
N GLY A 56 -7.00 5.75 -7.36
CA GLY A 56 -7.89 5.46 -6.23
C GLY A 56 -7.29 4.57 -5.13
N THR A 57 -5.96 4.53 -5.00
CA THR A 57 -5.27 3.74 -3.97
C THR A 57 -5.11 4.46 -2.62
N GLY A 58 -5.67 5.66 -2.49
CA GLY A 58 -5.61 6.53 -1.30
C GLY A 58 -4.34 7.38 -1.20
N HIS A 59 -3.32 7.13 -2.02
CA HIS A 59 -2.02 7.82 -1.92
C HIS A 59 -2.00 9.23 -2.53
N HIS A 60 -3.12 9.68 -3.12
CA HIS A 60 -3.30 11.04 -3.62
C HIS A 60 -4.41 11.72 -2.82
N SER A 61 -4.25 13.01 -2.48
CA SER A 61 -5.16 13.73 -1.58
C SER A 61 -6.60 13.84 -2.06
N THR A 62 -6.85 13.70 -3.36
CA THR A 62 -8.19 13.72 -3.94
C THR A 62 -8.86 12.33 -3.99
N THR A 63 -8.17 11.29 -3.52
CA THR A 63 -8.76 9.97 -3.32
C THR A 63 -9.37 9.88 -1.93
#